data_AF-A0A1E1K0F0-F1
#
_entry.id   AF-A0A1E1K0F0-F1
#
_cell.length_a   1.000
_cell.length_b   1.000
_cell.length_c   1.000
_cell.angle_alpha   90.00
_cell.angle_beta   90.00
_cell.angle_gamma   90.00
#
_symmetry.space_group_name_H-M   'P 1'
#
loop_
_entity.id
_entity.type
_entity.pdbx_description
1 polymer ?
#
loop_
_entity_poly.entity_id
_entity_poly.type
_entity_poly.pdbx_seq_one_letter_code
_entity_poly.pdbx_strand_id
1 'polypeptide(L)'
;MLPKMLLIGAAIGHLVVAQTSKESSIWVTEVPTYVRPYAIQHYYAQAHIIGQRIYRFPVSGPSSDYAFALTSTNAPGSPDLGVFPQHKTPYENFLNFRDRFQLWTEKYGIEETRILMSGDYGAIPENTTRYYSDNGSGY
;
A
#
# COMPACT_ATOMS: atom_id res chain seq x y z
N MET A 1 -46.60 5.46 -68.02
CA MET A 1 -46.23 6.57 -67.12
C MET A 1 -47.06 6.36 -65.85
N LEU A 2 -46.62 6.03 -64.64
CA LEU A 2 -45.35 5.93 -63.89
C LEU A 2 -45.68 4.98 -62.68
N PRO A 3 -44.77 4.13 -62.16
CA PRO A 3 -45.14 3.14 -61.12
C PRO A 3 -45.11 3.76 -59.72
N LYS A 4 -46.06 3.39 -58.84
CA LYS A 4 -45.95 3.67 -57.39
C LYS A 4 -45.17 2.54 -56.73
N MET A 5 -43.88 2.79 -56.48
CA MET A 5 -43.02 1.94 -55.65
C MET A 5 -43.50 1.98 -54.19
N LEU A 6 -43.71 0.80 -53.62
CA LEU A 6 -43.88 0.58 -52.19
C LEU A 6 -42.48 0.52 -51.54
N LEU A 7 -42.19 1.47 -50.64
CA LEU A 7 -40.97 1.44 -49.83
C LEU A 7 -41.30 0.76 -48.48
N ILE A 8 -40.79 -0.45 -48.27
CA ILE A 8 -40.80 -1.11 -46.95
C ILE A 8 -39.46 -0.77 -46.29
N GLY A 9 -39.47 0.21 -45.39
CA GLY A 9 -38.31 0.53 -44.55
C GLY A 9 -38.19 -0.48 -43.41
N ALA A 10 -37.19 -1.36 -43.45
CA ALA A 10 -36.85 -2.21 -42.32
C ALA A 10 -36.09 -1.37 -41.28
N ALA A 11 -36.75 -1.00 -40.19
CA ALA A 11 -36.09 -0.42 -39.03
C ALA A 11 -35.35 -1.53 -38.27
N ILE A 12 -34.02 -1.60 -38.45
CA ILE A 12 -33.17 -2.45 -37.62
C ILE A 12 -33.00 -1.75 -36.26
N GLY A 13 -33.92 -2.04 -35.35
CA GLY A 13 -33.78 -1.66 -33.94
C GLY A 13 -32.57 -2.38 -33.35
N HIS A 14 -31.46 -1.65 -33.16
CA HIS A 14 -30.33 -2.13 -32.39
C HIS A 14 -30.74 -2.12 -30.91
N LEU A 15 -31.17 -3.26 -30.39
CA LEU A 15 -31.23 -3.47 -28.95
C LEU A 15 -29.79 -3.47 -28.44
N VAL A 16 -29.34 -2.34 -27.88
CA VAL A 16 -28.15 -2.30 -27.04
C VAL A 16 -28.53 -2.99 -25.73
N VAL A 17 -28.26 -4.29 -25.64
CA VAL A 17 -28.25 -4.99 -24.36
C VAL A 17 -27.06 -4.40 -23.60
N ALA A 18 -27.34 -3.57 -22.60
CA ALA A 18 -26.33 -3.18 -21.63
C ALA A 18 -25.82 -4.47 -20.98
N GLN A 19 -24.61 -4.90 -21.34
CA GLN A 19 -23.89 -5.89 -20.56
C GLN A 19 -23.70 -5.27 -19.18
N THR A 20 -24.50 -5.70 -18.22
CA THR A 20 -24.15 -5.54 -16.81
C THR A 20 -22.87 -6.34 -16.60
N SER A 21 -21.72 -5.67 -16.72
CA SER A 21 -20.46 -6.19 -16.22
C SER A 21 -20.73 -6.60 -14.78
N LYS A 22 -20.52 -7.87 -14.46
CA LYS A 22 -20.56 -8.35 -13.09
C LYS A 22 -19.41 -7.66 -12.37
N GLU A 23 -19.67 -6.49 -11.81
CA GLU A 23 -18.67 -5.70 -11.10
C GLU A 23 -18.13 -6.57 -9.98
N SER A 24 -16.86 -6.98 -10.09
CA SER A 24 -16.20 -7.66 -9.00
C SER A 24 -16.07 -6.66 -7.85
N SER A 25 -16.37 -7.10 -6.63
CA SER A 25 -16.14 -6.28 -5.43
C SER A 25 -14.75 -5.66 -5.45
N ILE A 26 -14.65 -4.41 -5.02
CA ILE A 26 -13.35 -3.77 -4.76
C ILE A 26 -12.69 -4.38 -3.52
N TRP A 27 -13.47 -4.93 -2.60
CA TRP A 27 -12.96 -5.56 -1.40
C TRP A 27 -12.32 -6.90 -1.73
N VAL A 28 -11.03 -7.02 -1.39
CA VAL A 28 -10.24 -8.24 -1.58
C VAL A 28 -9.76 -8.76 -0.23
N THR A 29 -9.59 -10.08 -0.14
CA THR A 29 -8.97 -10.75 1.00
C THR A 29 -7.48 -10.99 0.80
N GLU A 30 -7.00 -10.87 -0.43
CA GLU A 30 -5.60 -11.02 -0.83
C GLU A 30 -5.21 -9.87 -1.76
N VAL A 31 -3.95 -9.45 -1.69
CA VAL A 31 -3.43 -8.35 -2.50
C VAL A 31 -3.28 -8.85 -3.95
N PRO A 32 -3.87 -8.17 -4.95
CA PRO A 32 -3.78 -8.61 -6.35
C PRO A 32 -2.34 -8.69 -6.85
N THR A 33 -2.07 -9.65 -7.73
CA THR A 33 -0.77 -9.82 -8.41
C THR A 33 -0.65 -9.00 -9.70
N TYR A 34 -1.60 -8.12 -9.96
CA TYR A 34 -1.66 -7.23 -11.12
C TYR A 34 -2.37 -5.92 -10.73
N VAL A 35 -2.21 -4.87 -11.54
CA VAL A 35 -2.84 -3.58 -11.30
C VAL A 35 -4.35 -3.65 -11.53
N ARG A 36 -5.11 -3.33 -10.49
CA ARG A 36 -6.55 -3.04 -10.53
C ARG A 36 -6.96 -2.16 -9.34
N PRO A 37 -8.11 -1.50 -9.38
CA PRO A 37 -8.71 -0.93 -8.18
C PRO A 37 -9.06 -2.02 -7.15
N TYR A 38 -8.68 -1.81 -5.89
CA TYR A 38 -9.08 -2.65 -4.77
C TYR A 38 -9.05 -1.89 -3.44
N ALA A 39 -9.74 -2.45 -2.44
CA ALA A 39 -9.64 -2.09 -1.04
C ALA A 39 -9.38 -3.38 -0.25
N ILE A 40 -8.48 -3.31 0.73
CA ILE A 40 -8.21 -4.43 1.63
C ILE A 40 -8.38 -3.95 3.07
N GLN A 41 -9.13 -4.71 3.86
CA GLN A 41 -9.43 -4.35 5.24
C GLN A 41 -8.15 -4.37 6.09
N HIS A 42 -8.08 -3.46 7.08
CA HIS A 42 -6.98 -3.44 8.04
C HIS A 42 -6.78 -4.83 8.66
N TYR A 43 -5.53 -5.29 8.68
CA TYR A 43 -5.07 -6.62 9.13
C TYR A 43 -5.35 -7.82 8.22
N TYR A 44 -6.01 -7.66 7.07
CA TYR A 44 -6.33 -8.79 6.17
C TYR A 44 -5.19 -9.18 5.22
N ALA A 45 -4.33 -8.24 4.83
CA ALA A 45 -3.18 -8.55 4.00
C ALA A 45 -2.28 -9.62 4.65
N GLN A 46 -1.68 -10.49 3.82
CA GLN A 46 -0.85 -11.60 4.28
C GLN A 46 0.22 -11.14 5.28
N ALA A 47 0.23 -11.81 6.43
CA ALA A 47 1.15 -11.52 7.53
C ALA A 47 2.46 -12.28 7.37
N HIS A 48 3.57 -11.58 7.57
CA HIS A 48 4.92 -12.13 7.66
C HIS A 48 5.48 -11.80 9.04
N ILE A 49 5.92 -12.82 9.78
CA ILE A 49 6.36 -12.67 11.17
C ILE A 49 7.88 -12.74 11.20
N ILE A 50 8.52 -11.72 11.79
CA ILE A 50 9.96 -11.67 12.03
C ILE A 50 10.19 -11.27 13.48
N GLY A 51 10.70 -12.19 14.30
CA GLY A 51 10.77 -12.01 15.75
C GLY A 51 9.37 -11.78 16.32
N GLN A 52 9.17 -10.68 17.03
CA GLN A 52 7.87 -10.29 17.61
C GLN A 52 7.05 -9.35 16.70
N ARG A 53 7.51 -9.10 15.47
CA ARG A 53 6.92 -8.14 14.55
C ARG A 53 6.07 -8.82 13.51
N ILE A 54 4.93 -8.21 13.19
CA ILE A 54 4.01 -8.67 12.17
C ILE A 54 4.00 -7.64 11.04
N TYR A 55 4.58 -8.00 9.91
CA TYR A 55 4.58 -7.21 8.68
C TYR A 55 3.40 -7.64 7.79
N ARG A 56 2.71 -6.67 7.22
CA ARG A 56 1.69 -6.85 6.19
C ARG A 56 1.97 -5.93 5.03
N PHE A 57 1.65 -6.34 3.81
CA PHE A 57 1.94 -5.58 2.60
C PHE A 57 0.67 -5.25 1.81
N PRO A 58 -0.18 -4.30 2.27
CA PRO A 58 -1.42 -3.96 1.58
C PRO A 58 -1.25 -3.52 0.12
N VAL A 59 -0.09 -2.96 -0.24
CA VAL A 59 0.27 -2.64 -1.64
C VAL A 59 1.66 -3.23 -1.93
N SER A 60 1.73 -4.05 -2.98
CA SER A 60 2.96 -4.67 -3.48
C SER A 60 3.40 -4.07 -4.81
N GLY A 61 4.61 -4.43 -5.27
CA GLY A 61 5.10 -4.08 -6.60
C GLY A 61 4.12 -4.49 -7.71
N PRO A 62 3.76 -5.78 -7.87
CA PRO A 62 2.81 -6.20 -8.90
C PRO A 62 1.43 -5.51 -8.82
N SER A 63 0.93 -5.22 -7.62
CA SER A 63 -0.37 -4.54 -7.44
C SER A 63 -0.35 -3.06 -7.84
N SER A 64 0.84 -2.46 -7.95
CA SER A 64 1.06 -1.03 -8.20
C SER A 64 1.89 -0.73 -9.44
N ASP A 65 2.15 -1.73 -10.30
CA ASP A 65 3.11 -1.64 -11.41
C ASP A 65 4.50 -1.15 -10.97
N TYR A 66 4.95 -1.67 -9.83
CA TYR A 66 6.24 -1.35 -9.21
C TYR A 66 6.42 0.14 -8.86
N ALA A 67 5.33 0.90 -8.75
CA ALA A 67 5.39 2.31 -8.38
C ALA A 67 5.81 2.51 -6.90
N PHE A 68 5.24 1.73 -5.98
CA PHE A 68 5.59 1.78 -4.56
C PHE A 68 5.15 0.51 -3.82
N ALA A 69 5.66 0.31 -2.61
CA ALA A 69 5.14 -0.67 -1.67
C ALA A 69 4.58 0.05 -0.44
N LEU A 70 3.46 -0.45 0.08
CA LEU A 70 2.91 -0.01 1.36
C LEU A 70 2.99 -1.18 2.33
N THR A 71 3.71 -0.96 3.43
CA THR A 71 3.93 -1.94 4.49
C THR A 71 3.33 -1.42 5.79
N SER A 72 2.61 -2.28 6.50
CA SER A 72 2.11 -2.05 7.86
C SER A 72 2.84 -2.98 8.80
N THR A 73 3.48 -2.42 9.83
CA THR A 73 4.19 -3.20 10.85
C THR A 73 3.49 -3.01 12.19
N ASN A 74 3.19 -4.11 12.87
CA ASN A 74 2.75 -4.11 14.25
C ASN A 74 3.77 -4.87 15.10
N ALA A 75 4.13 -4.30 16.24
CA ALA A 75 5.10 -4.88 17.14
C ALA A 75 4.79 -4.47 18.58
N PRO A 76 5.10 -5.33 19.57
CA PRO A 76 5.14 -4.90 20.97
C PRO A 76 6.35 -3.99 21.21
N GLY A 77 6.36 -3.34 22.37
CA GLY A 77 7.53 -2.59 22.82
C GLY A 77 8.75 -3.48 23.00
N SER A 78 9.91 -3.05 22.52
CA SER A 78 11.19 -3.74 22.65
C SER A 78 12.33 -2.75 22.94
N PRO A 79 13.26 -3.09 23.85
CA PRO A 79 14.51 -2.34 24.00
C PRO A 79 15.50 -2.60 22.86
N ASP A 80 15.27 -3.65 22.06
CA ASP A 80 16.15 -4.04 20.97
C ASP A 80 15.92 -3.22 19.70
N LEU A 81 16.96 -3.13 18.87
CA LEU A 81 16.82 -2.59 17.53
C LEU A 81 15.89 -3.46 16.69
N GLY A 82 14.99 -2.78 16.01
CA GLY A 82 14.03 -3.37 15.11
C GLY A 82 14.57 -3.85 13.78
N VAL A 83 15.57 -3.13 13.31
CA VAL A 83 16.28 -3.40 12.07
C VAL A 83 17.70 -2.92 12.29
N PHE A 84 18.66 -3.71 11.83
CA PHE A 84 20.05 -3.27 11.80
C PHE A 84 20.21 -2.08 10.84
N PRO A 85 21.22 -1.20 11.06
CA PRO A 85 21.51 -0.10 10.15
C PRO A 85 21.70 -0.58 8.71
N GLN A 86 20.96 0.03 7.77
CA GLN A 86 21.03 -0.29 6.34
C GLN A 86 21.40 0.98 5.55
N HIS A 87 22.48 0.91 4.75
CA HIS A 87 23.04 2.06 4.02
C HIS A 87 22.49 2.26 2.60
N LYS A 88 21.89 1.22 2.00
CA LYS A 88 21.34 1.26 0.63
C LYS A 88 19.85 0.95 0.66
N THR A 89 19.07 1.96 1.02
CA THR A 89 17.62 1.87 0.98
C THR A 89 17.08 2.67 -0.21
N PRO A 90 15.98 2.21 -0.84
CA PRO A 90 15.14 3.11 -1.63
C PRO A 90 14.63 4.25 -0.74
N TYR A 91 14.01 5.26 -1.35
CA TYR A 91 13.32 6.28 -0.55
C TYR A 91 12.27 5.61 0.35
N GLU A 92 12.42 5.75 1.67
CA GLU A 92 11.53 5.15 2.66
C GLU A 92 10.74 6.23 3.41
N ASN A 93 9.53 5.88 3.83
CA ASN A 93 8.60 6.76 4.51
C ASN A 93 8.04 6.05 5.73
N PHE A 94 8.04 6.74 6.87
CA PHE A 94 7.53 6.24 8.13
C PHE A 94 6.38 7.13 8.58
N LEU A 95 5.19 6.57 8.74
CA LEU A 95 4.03 7.21 9.36
C LEU A 95 3.66 6.40 10.59
N ASN A 96 3.62 7.04 11.75
CA ASN A 96 3.21 6.35 12.97
C ASN A 96 1.69 6.43 13.15
N PHE A 97 1.01 5.27 13.15
CA PHE A 97 -0.43 5.24 13.38
C PHE A 97 -0.80 5.25 14.86
N ARG A 98 -0.03 4.59 15.74
CA ARG A 98 -0.35 4.42 17.16
C ARG A 98 0.90 4.30 18.02
N ASP A 99 0.74 4.59 19.30
CA ASP A 99 1.83 4.52 20.28
C ASP A 99 3.03 5.36 19.82
N ARG A 100 4.23 4.79 19.85
CA ARG A 100 5.46 5.45 19.44
C ARG A 100 6.53 4.46 19.01
N PHE A 101 7.47 4.94 18.21
CA PHE A 101 8.74 4.28 17.94
C PHE A 101 9.81 5.36 17.78
N GLN A 102 11.08 4.99 17.94
CA GLN A 102 12.17 5.91 17.69
C GLN A 102 12.85 5.58 16.37
N LEU A 103 13.05 6.61 15.55
CA LEU A 103 13.72 6.53 14.27
C LEU A 103 15.06 7.26 14.36
N TRP A 104 16.11 6.62 13.85
CA TRP A 104 17.42 7.22 13.66
C TRP A 104 17.77 7.19 12.19
N THR A 105 18.39 8.27 11.73
CA THR A 105 18.86 8.44 10.37
C THR A 105 20.25 9.05 10.38
N GLU A 106 21.12 8.60 9.47
CA GLU A 106 22.42 9.22 9.25
C GLU A 106 22.63 9.49 7.75
N LYS A 107 22.96 10.73 7.42
CA LYS A 107 23.33 11.13 6.05
C LYS A 107 24.50 12.11 6.07
N TYR A 108 25.50 11.87 5.24
CA TYR A 108 26.71 12.70 5.15
C TYR A 108 27.43 12.89 6.50
N GLY A 109 27.41 11.86 7.36
CA GLY A 109 28.02 11.91 8.70
C GLY A 109 27.23 12.71 9.74
N ILE A 110 26.00 13.11 9.43
CA ILE A 110 25.09 13.79 10.37
C ILE A 110 24.03 12.78 10.80
N GLU A 111 24.02 12.46 12.09
CA GLU A 111 22.99 11.62 12.71
C GLU A 111 21.85 12.50 13.27
N GLU A 112 20.62 12.10 12.99
CA GLU A 112 19.42 12.66 13.58
C GLU A 112 18.52 11.55 14.13
N THR A 113 17.80 11.85 15.22
CA THR A 113 16.81 10.92 15.78
C THR A 113 15.56 11.65 16.27
N ARG A 114 14.40 11.01 16.14
CA ARG A 114 13.13 11.48 16.69
C ARG A 114 12.33 10.29 17.20
N ILE A 115 11.61 10.50 18.31
CA ILE A 115 10.54 9.60 18.75
C ILE A 115 9.27 10.06 18.02
N LEU A 116 8.74 9.21 17.15
CA LEU A 116 7.54 9.49 16.38
C LEU A 116 6.33 9.04 17.20
N MET A 117 5.44 9.97 17.52
CA MET A 117 4.15 9.75 18.17
C MET A 117 3.06 9.52 17.13
N SER A 118 1.86 9.12 17.55
CA SER A 118 0.73 8.93 16.62
C SER A 118 0.49 10.19 15.76
N GLY A 119 0.52 10.02 14.44
CA GLY A 119 0.40 11.08 13.44
C GLY A 119 1.72 11.64 12.93
N ASP A 120 2.85 11.36 13.60
CA ASP A 120 4.16 11.85 13.16
C ASP A 120 4.67 11.10 11.93
N TYR A 121 5.46 11.81 11.13
CA TYR A 121 6.00 11.34 9.87
C TYR A 121 7.52 11.56 9.79
N GLY A 122 8.23 10.59 9.22
CA GLY A 122 9.65 10.65 8.94
C GLY A 122 9.93 10.24 7.50
N ALA A 123 10.67 11.07 6.77
CA ALA A 123 11.12 10.79 5.42
C ALA A 123 12.59 10.36 5.43
N ILE A 124 12.92 9.32 4.67
CA ILE A 124 14.28 8.78 4.57
C ILE A 124 14.67 8.82 3.09
N PRO A 125 15.33 9.91 2.65
CA PRO A 125 15.82 10.00 1.28
C PRO A 125 16.80 8.88 0.95
N GLU A 126 17.02 8.64 -0.33
CA GLU A 126 18.00 7.65 -0.80
C GLU A 126 19.39 7.86 -0.19
N ASN A 127 20.13 6.76 -0.03
CA ASN A 127 21.49 6.74 0.52
C ASN A 127 21.57 7.34 1.94
N THR A 128 20.55 7.09 2.76
CA THR A 128 20.50 7.47 4.18
C THR A 128 20.52 6.20 5.01
N THR A 129 21.43 6.10 5.96
CA THR A 129 21.44 4.99 6.93
C THR A 129 20.22 5.13 7.81
N ARG A 130 19.47 4.03 8.07
CA ARG A 130 18.33 4.06 8.99
C ARG A 130 18.21 2.84 9.88
N TYR A 131 17.81 3.07 11.12
CA TYR A 131 17.42 2.06 12.09
C TYR A 131 16.31 2.61 13.01
N TYR A 132 15.53 1.72 13.61
CA TYR A 132 14.44 2.10 14.52
C TYR A 132 14.25 1.06 15.61
N SER A 133 13.67 1.46 16.73
CA SER A 133 13.28 0.61 17.85
C SER A 133 11.81 0.82 18.17
N ASP A 134 11.13 -0.26 18.51
CA ASP A 134 9.72 -0.20 18.94
C ASP A 134 9.70 0.25 20.39
N ASN A 135 9.82 1.54 20.62
CA ASN A 135 9.72 2.09 21.97
C ASN A 135 8.27 1.96 22.44
N GLY A 136 7.88 0.82 23.00
CA GLY A 136 6.51 0.61 23.47
C GLY A 136 6.07 1.69 24.46
N SER A 137 4.76 1.77 24.69
CA SER A 137 4.23 2.44 25.88
C SER A 137 4.78 1.70 27.10
N GLY A 138 5.90 2.19 27.65
CA GLY A 138 6.40 1.78 28.95
C GLY A 138 5.35 2.16 29.99
N TYR A 139 4.45 1.22 30.24
CA TYR A 139 3.70 1.02 31.46
C TYR A 139 3.89 -0.44 31.84
#